data_AF-A0A369W408-F1
#
_entry.id   AF-A0A369W408-F1
#
_cell.length_a   1.000
_cell.length_b   1.000
_cell.length_c   1.000
_cell.angle_alpha   90.00
_cell.angle_beta   90.00
_cell.angle_gamma   90.00
#
_symmetry.space_group_name_H-M   'P 1'
#
loop_
_entity.id
_entity.type
_entity.pdbx_description
1 polymer ?
#
loop_
_entity_poly.entity_id
_entity_poly.type
_entity_poly.pdbx_seq_one_letter_code
_entity_poly.pdbx_strand_id
1 'polypeptide(L)'
;MGSSGADIILTPAAKRVHPYSYEAKAHANGFAKAYAAIDQAERGDGLMPVAVVQHDRAKPLAILHLDDLRELQRLARKAREACPVSFLP
;
A
#
# COMPACT_ATOMS: atom_id res chain seq x y z
N MET A 1 12.77 12.91 -25.27
CA MET A 1 13.74 12.74 -24.16
C MET A 1 12.99 12.24 -22.95
N GLY A 2 13.56 11.23 -22.28
CA GLY A 2 12.85 10.22 -21.48
C GLY A 2 11.95 10.77 -20.39
N SER A 3 10.72 10.28 -20.37
CA SER A 3 9.82 10.45 -19.23
C SER A 3 10.48 9.81 -18.02
N SER A 4 10.81 10.59 -16.99
CA SER A 4 11.04 10.06 -15.63
C SER A 4 9.68 9.62 -15.08
N GLY A 5 9.16 8.52 -15.61
CA GLY A 5 7.87 7.94 -15.28
C GLY A 5 8.00 6.91 -14.19
N ALA A 6 6.92 6.72 -13.43
CA ALA A 6 6.75 5.58 -12.54
C ALA A 6 7.03 4.26 -13.28
N ASP A 7 7.60 3.27 -12.59
CA ASP A 7 7.89 1.94 -13.16
C ASP A 7 6.62 1.25 -13.70
N ILE A 8 5.46 1.50 -13.06
CA ILE A 8 4.15 1.06 -13.57
C ILE A 8 3.35 2.28 -14.00
N ILE A 9 3.12 2.38 -15.31
CA ILE A 9 2.35 3.48 -15.91
C ILE A 9 0.87 3.13 -15.96
N LEU A 10 0.06 3.95 -15.28
CA LEU A 10 -1.39 3.87 -15.31
C LEU A 10 -1.98 4.77 -16.38
N THR A 11 -3.07 4.31 -17.01
CA THR A 11 -3.87 5.14 -17.91
C THR A 11 -4.50 6.32 -17.15
N PRO A 12 -4.84 7.43 -17.83
CA PRO A 12 -5.53 8.55 -17.18
C PRO A 12 -6.83 8.12 -16.47
N ALA A 13 -7.57 7.17 -17.05
CA ALA A 13 -8.77 6.62 -16.43
C ALA A 13 -8.47 5.84 -15.16
N ALA A 14 -7.43 4.99 -15.17
CA ALA A 14 -7.00 4.25 -13.99
C ALA A 14 -6.53 5.17 -12.86
N LYS A 15 -5.78 6.25 -13.17
CA LYS A 15 -5.33 7.23 -12.16
C LYS A 15 -6.48 7.92 -11.41
N ARG A 16 -7.65 8.10 -12.04
CA ARG A 16 -8.83 8.72 -11.39
C ARG A 16 -9.43 7.85 -10.30
N VAL A 17 -9.37 6.53 -10.44
CA VAL A 17 -9.90 5.57 -9.47
C VAL A 17 -8.81 4.98 -8.57
N HIS A 18 -7.55 5.11 -9.01
CA HIS A 18 -6.37 4.53 -8.39
C HIS A 18 -5.20 5.53 -8.45
N PRO A 19 -5.20 6.58 -7.60
CA PRO A 19 -4.28 7.71 -7.69
C PRO A 19 -2.89 7.40 -7.07
N TYR A 20 -2.30 6.27 -7.43
CA TYR A 20 -1.00 5.82 -6.95
C TYR A 20 0.05 5.87 -8.05
N SER A 21 1.29 6.15 -7.64
CA SER A 21 2.49 6.00 -8.46
C SER A 21 3.27 4.80 -7.92
N TYR A 22 3.76 3.96 -8.81
CA TYR A 22 4.43 2.73 -8.45
C TYR A 22 5.89 2.76 -8.86
N GLU A 23 6.74 2.50 -7.87
CA GLU A 23 8.14 2.17 -8.06
C GLU A 23 8.29 0.67 -7.78
N ALA A 24 8.85 -0.08 -8.71
CA ALA A 24 9.08 -1.51 -8.63
C ALA A 24 10.59 -1.77 -8.55
N LYS A 25 11.03 -2.33 -7.42
CA LYS A 25 12.40 -2.80 -7.24
C LYS A 25 12.38 -4.29 -6.96
N ALA A 26 13.30 -5.03 -7.56
CA ALA A 26 13.55 -6.44 -7.26
C ALA A 26 14.94 -6.59 -6.64
N HIS A 27 15.07 -7.52 -5.68
CA HIS A 27 16.35 -7.91 -5.07
C HIS A 27 17.17 -6.74 -4.46
N ALA A 28 16.51 -5.68 -3.99
CA ALA A 28 17.21 -4.55 -3.39
C ALA A 28 17.70 -4.85 -1.97
N ASN A 29 18.86 -4.27 -1.62
CA ASN A 29 19.42 -4.36 -0.28
C ASN A 29 18.42 -3.82 0.76
N GLY A 30 18.21 -4.58 1.84
CA GLY A 30 17.28 -4.23 2.93
C GLY A 30 15.91 -4.91 2.85
N PHE A 31 15.53 -5.52 1.72
CA PHE A 31 14.24 -6.21 1.58
C PHE A 31 14.08 -7.40 2.53
N ALA A 32 15.15 -8.12 2.84
CA ALA A 32 15.07 -9.26 3.77
C ALA A 32 14.47 -8.88 5.14
N LYS A 33 14.79 -7.69 5.67
CA LYS A 33 14.21 -7.21 6.94
C LYS A 33 12.75 -6.79 6.79
N ALA A 34 12.38 -6.21 5.65
CA ALA A 34 10.99 -5.87 5.35
C ALA A 34 10.10 -7.12 5.24
N TYR A 35 10.55 -8.14 4.51
CA TYR A 35 9.86 -9.42 4.43
C TYR A 35 9.78 -10.11 5.79
N ALA A 36 10.88 -10.16 6.56
CA ALA A 36 10.86 -10.75 7.89
C ALA A 36 9.86 -10.06 8.85
N ALA A 37 9.67 -8.74 8.73
CA ALA A 37 8.69 -8.01 9.53
C ALA A 37 7.24 -8.36 9.15
N ILE A 38 6.96 -8.55 7.86
CA ILE A 38 5.66 -9.05 7.38
C ILE A 38 5.42 -10.49 7.84
N ASP A 39 6.40 -11.38 7.70
CA ASP A 39 6.29 -12.78 8.14
C ASP A 39 6.00 -12.88 9.65
N GLN A 40 6.48 -11.92 10.44
CA GLN A 40 6.15 -11.83 11.86
C GLN A 40 4.71 -11.38 12.09
N ALA A 41 4.20 -10.42 11.30
CA ALA A 41 2.81 -9.97 11.38
C ALA A 41 1.82 -11.08 10.98
N GLU A 42 2.16 -11.88 9.96
CA GLU A 42 1.33 -13.01 9.51
C GLU A 42 1.14 -14.09 10.58
N ARG A 43 2.11 -14.28 11.47
CA ARG A 43 2.03 -15.24 12.58
C ARG A 43 1.16 -14.76 13.74
N GLY A 44 0.61 -13.56 13.63
CA GLY A 44 -0.25 -12.94 14.63
C GLY A 44 -1.64 -13.57 14.71
N ASP A 45 -2.63 -12.71 14.91
CA ASP A 45 -4.01 -13.05 15.27
C ASP A 45 -4.94 -13.36 14.07
N GLY A 46 -4.36 -13.69 12.91
CA GLY A 46 -5.13 -14.02 11.70
C GLY A 46 -5.84 -12.82 11.06
N LEU A 47 -5.51 -11.60 11.49
CA LEU A 47 -5.92 -10.38 10.82
C LEU A 47 -5.03 -10.09 9.59
N MET A 48 -5.42 -9.11 8.78
CA MET A 48 -4.63 -8.67 7.63
C MET A 48 -3.26 -8.16 8.11
N PRO A 49 -2.15 -8.77 7.65
CA PRO A 49 -0.82 -8.46 8.15
C PRO A 49 -0.36 -7.09 7.65
N VAL A 50 0.10 -6.25 8.57
CA VAL A 50 0.74 -4.97 8.26
C VAL A 50 1.96 -4.81 9.14
N ALA A 51 3.12 -4.66 8.52
CA ALA A 51 4.34 -4.32 9.24
C ALA A 51 4.56 -2.81 9.20
N VAL A 52 4.65 -2.18 10.38
CA VAL A 52 4.96 -0.76 10.51
C VAL A 52 6.45 -0.62 10.82
N VAL A 53 7.20 -0.03 9.90
CA VAL A 53 8.65 0.16 10.06
C VAL A 53 9.00 1.63 10.01
N GLN A 54 10.00 2.02 10.78
CA GLN A 54 10.48 3.39 10.81
C GLN A 54 12.00 3.39 10.94
N HIS A 55 12.65 4.18 10.10
CA HIS A 55 14.06 4.53 10.27
C HIS A 55 14.18 5.85 11.04
N ASP A 56 15.33 6.09 11.68
CA ASP A 56 15.61 7.33 12.42
C ASP A 56 15.19 8.59 11.64
N ARG A 57 14.36 9.42 12.29
CA ARG A 57 13.84 10.71 11.78
C ARG A 57 13.04 10.60 10.47
N ALA A 58 12.68 9.39 10.02
CA ALA A 58 11.80 9.18 8.88
C ALA A 58 10.33 9.07 9.32
N LYS A 59 9.40 9.26 8.37
CA LYS A 59 8.00 8.91 8.60
C LYS A 59 7.85 7.38 8.62
N PRO A 60 7.00 6.81 9.49
CA PRO A 60 6.70 5.38 9.46
C PRO A 60 6.15 4.96 8.10
N LEU A 61 6.54 3.77 7.65
CA LEU A 61 6.02 3.11 6.47
C LEU A 61 5.16 1.93 6.89
N ALA A 62 3.99 1.80 6.28
CA ALA A 62 3.21 0.58 6.31
C ALA A 62 3.67 -0.30 5.15
N ILE A 63 4.13 -1.50 5.48
CA ILE A 63 4.42 -2.56 4.54
C ILE A 63 3.26 -3.55 4.64
N LEU A 64 2.80 -4.01 3.49
CA LEU A 64 1.77 -5.04 3.31
C LEU A 64 2.00 -5.67 1.94
N HIS A 65 1.47 -6.87 1.72
CA HIS A 65 1.53 -7.44 0.38
C HIS A 65 0.69 -6.61 -0.59
N LEU A 66 1.07 -6.65 -1.87
CA LEU A 66 0.35 -5.90 -2.90
C LEU A 66 -1.14 -6.32 -2.99
N ASP A 67 -1.44 -7.58 -2.73
CA ASP A 67 -2.82 -8.08 -2.75
C ASP A 67 -3.63 -7.60 -1.52
N ASP A 68 -3.00 -7.48 -0.36
CA ASP A 68 -3.62 -6.88 0.83
C ASP A 68 -3.97 -5.41 0.59
N LEU A 69 -3.11 -4.67 -0.12
CA LEU A 69 -3.39 -3.28 -0.51
C LEU A 69 -4.63 -3.19 -1.41
N ARG A 70 -4.78 -4.12 -2.37
CA ARG A 70 -5.95 -4.17 -3.26
C ARG A 70 -7.23 -4.47 -2.48
N GLU A 71 -7.15 -5.39 -1.53
CA GLU A 71 -8.28 -5.73 -0.67
C GLU A 71 -8.67 -4.56 0.24
N LEU A 72 -7.70 -3.87 0.84
CA LEU A 72 -7.94 -2.66 1.64
C LEU A 72 -8.65 -1.57 0.81
N GLN A 73 -8.22 -1.34 -0.44
CA GLN A 73 -8.87 -0.39 -1.34
C GLN A 73 -10.31 -0.79 -1.67
N ARG A 74 -10.56 -2.10 -1.85
CA ARG A 74 -11.91 -2.63 -2.08
C ARG A 74 -12.81 -2.40 -0.86
N LEU A 75 -12.30 -2.66 0.34
CA LEU A 75 -13.03 -2.44 1.59
C LEU A 75 -13.31 -0.95 1.83
N ALA A 76 -12.33 -0.08 1.61
CA ALA A 76 -12.49 1.37 1.73
C ALA A 76 -13.56 1.90 0.75
N ARG A 77 -13.60 1.39 -0.49
CA ARG A 77 -14.65 1.74 -1.45
C ARG A 77 -16.03 1.30 -0.95
N LYS A 78 -16.19 0.04 -0.53
CA LYS A 78 -17.45 -0.48 0.02
C LYS A 78 -17.92 0.32 1.24
N ALA A 79 -17.01 0.69 2.15
CA ALA A 79 -17.34 1.48 3.32
C ALA A 79 -17.86 2.88 2.96
N ARG A 80 -17.27 3.53 1.95
CA ARG A 80 -17.75 4.83 1.42
C ARG A 80 -19.11 4.75 0.74
N GLU A 81 -19.41 3.62 0.09
CA GLU A 81 -20.71 3.38 -0.55
C GLU A 81 -21.80 3.06 0.49
N ALA A 82 -21.44 2.30 1.53
CA ALA A 82 -22.36 1.93 2.61
C ALA A 82 -22.65 3.08 3.58
N CYS A 83 -21.72 4.02 3.72
CA CYS A 83 -21.86 5.24 4.51
C CYS A 83 -21.62 6.45 3.61
N PRO A 84 -22.59 6.85 2.77
CA PRO A 84 -22.48 8.08 2.00
C PRO A 84 -22.33 9.22 3.00
N VAL A 85 -21.21 9.94 2.90
CA VAL A 85 -20.79 10.97 3.86
C VAL A 85 -21.87 12.05 3.95
N SER A 86 -22.78 11.93 4.92
CA SER A 86 -23.73 12.97 5.31
C SER A 86 -23.52 13.44 6.75
N PHE A 87 -22.41 13.05 7.39
CA PHE A 87 -22.03 13.54 8.72
C PHE A 87 -20.52 13.71 8.83
N LEU A 88 -20.03 14.84 8.37
CA LEU A 88 -18.99 15.60 9.07
C LEU A 88 -19.58 17.01 9.29
N PRO A 89 -19.53 17.56 10.51
CA PRO A 89 -20.04 18.90 10.81
C PRO A 89 -19.28 20.00 10.05
#